data_AF-A0A016T3C8-F1
#
_entry.id   AF-A0A016T3C8-F1
#
_cell.length_a   1.000
_cell.length_b   1.000
_cell.length_c   1.000
_cell.angle_alpha   90.00
_cell.angle_beta   90.00
_cell.angle_gamma   90.00
#
_symmetry.space_group_name_H-M   'P 1'
#
loop_
_entity.id
_entity.type
_entity.pdbx_description
1 polymer ?
#
loop_
_entity_poly.entity_id
_entity_poly.type
_entity_poly.pdbx_seq_one_letter_code
_entity_poly.pdbx_strand_id
1 'polypeptide(L)'
;MLPCIIFSFSRKECEAYALSLKDMDFNDDEEKKLVREIYNSAIDLLSDEDKKLPQIGQILPLLLRGIGVHHSGLLPILKETVEILFGEGLLKTLFATETFSMGLNMPARTVLFTSARKFDGADNRWITSGEYIQMSGRAGRRGKDDRGLVILMVDHKMSSEDAKQIIKGATDPLNSQFRLTYNMVLNLLRVEGVNPEFMLERSFYQFQNYDAIPELKRKAQEKAVEVENMRIEHERDVAAFFDMDKQIATLQKTIKKTICMPKYLVPFLHAGRMVHVVAGTRDFGWAVLVNFHRKTNVDDSTQMVYILDVFMGFKSDSIDENHSLAQLQPIAEGAYVSWDVISMALDCVEEISAVRLKLPQKLDSNTKGVIEQMIKSVKQRFSKIPLLHPVNDMRITEPAFVHAVEKVAELEQRSQEHPLRKNRDFELIKKQYLAKEEKKRELKGLQEELRKAQSVLQLDELSHRKRLLRRLEYSDKSDIITEKGRCACELSAADELMLTEMLYGGVFTDLSPPQLAALLSCFVFQENAKTPKLADELSGCLRKLHVSVL
;
A
#
# COMPACT_ATOMS: atom_id res chain seq x y z
N MET A 1 -30.26 -22.47 -17.55
CA MET A 1 -29.28 -21.85 -16.62
C MET A 1 -29.28 -22.51 -15.24
N LEU A 2 -30.36 -23.17 -14.82
CA LEU A 2 -30.44 -23.81 -13.49
C LEU A 2 -29.74 -25.19 -13.47
N PRO A 3 -29.22 -25.64 -12.31
CA PRO A 3 -29.07 -24.86 -11.09
C PRO A 3 -28.01 -23.76 -11.24
N CYS A 4 -28.19 -22.65 -10.53
CA CYS A 4 -27.31 -21.49 -10.57
C CYS A 4 -26.78 -21.17 -9.17
N ILE A 5 -25.46 -21.01 -9.04
CA ILE A 5 -24.83 -20.45 -7.85
C ILE A 5 -24.60 -18.96 -8.12
N ILE A 6 -25.04 -18.10 -7.20
CA ILE A 6 -24.85 -16.66 -7.23
C ILE A 6 -23.92 -16.27 -6.09
N PHE A 7 -22.68 -15.90 -6.42
CA PHE A 7 -21.69 -15.46 -5.45
C PHE A 7 -21.84 -13.96 -5.14
N SER A 8 -21.94 -13.64 -3.85
CA SER A 8 -21.81 -12.28 -3.30
C SER A 8 -20.79 -12.28 -2.16
N PHE A 9 -20.09 -11.17 -1.95
CA PHE A 9 -19.02 -11.08 -0.95
C PHE A 9 -19.50 -10.60 0.42
N SER A 10 -20.81 -10.49 0.62
CA SER A 10 -21.44 -10.06 1.87
C SER A 10 -22.59 -10.98 2.25
N ARG A 11 -22.62 -11.38 3.54
CA ARG A 11 -23.71 -12.16 4.15
C ARG A 11 -25.06 -11.48 3.93
N LYS A 12 -25.10 -10.17 4.20
CA LYS A 12 -26.30 -9.33 4.08
C LYS A 12 -26.83 -9.25 2.64
N GLU A 13 -25.92 -9.19 1.66
CA GLU A 13 -26.32 -9.15 0.25
C GLU A 13 -26.91 -10.47 -0.22
N CYS A 14 -26.35 -11.61 0.22
CA CYS A 14 -26.89 -12.93 -0.11
C CYS A 14 -28.35 -13.07 0.32
N GLU A 15 -28.66 -12.69 1.56
CA GLU A 15 -30.04 -12.69 2.07
C GLU A 15 -30.93 -11.69 1.32
N ALA A 16 -30.44 -10.47 1.08
CA ALA A 16 -31.20 -9.43 0.39
C ALA A 16 -31.56 -9.82 -1.05
N TYR A 17 -30.65 -10.44 -1.79
CA TYR A 17 -30.90 -10.93 -3.14
C TYR A 17 -31.81 -12.16 -3.17
N ALA A 18 -31.71 -13.05 -2.19
CA ALA A 18 -32.68 -14.16 -2.08
C ALA A 18 -34.10 -13.65 -1.83
N LEU A 19 -34.25 -12.64 -0.97
CA LEU A 19 -35.53 -12.01 -0.69
C LEU A 19 -36.10 -11.20 -1.86
N SER A 20 -35.25 -10.70 -2.78
CA SER A 20 -35.72 -9.99 -3.96
C SER A 20 -36.40 -10.90 -4.99
N LEU A 21 -36.11 -12.22 -4.96
CA LEU A 21 -36.78 -13.25 -5.76
C LEU A 21 -38.13 -13.68 -5.18
N LYS A 22 -38.80 -12.83 -4.39
CA LYS A 22 -40.05 -13.17 -3.68
C LYS A 22 -41.20 -13.64 -4.59
N ASP A 23 -41.20 -13.24 -5.86
CA ASP A 23 -42.28 -13.54 -6.82
C ASP A 23 -41.97 -14.77 -7.69
N MET A 24 -40.81 -15.42 -7.48
CA MET A 24 -40.42 -16.63 -8.20
C MET A 24 -40.60 -17.88 -7.33
N ASP A 25 -41.01 -18.97 -7.99
CA ASP A 25 -41.14 -20.29 -7.41
C ASP A 25 -40.59 -21.30 -8.41
N PHE A 26 -39.54 -22.02 -8.04
CA PHE A 26 -38.82 -22.93 -8.92
C PHE A 26 -39.13 -24.41 -8.68
N ASN A 27 -39.89 -24.71 -7.62
CA ASN A 27 -40.20 -26.08 -7.23
C ASN A 27 -41.67 -26.40 -7.46
N ASP A 28 -41.93 -27.63 -7.90
CA ASP A 28 -43.29 -28.17 -7.93
C ASP A 28 -43.76 -28.64 -6.53
N ASP A 29 -45.01 -29.09 -6.44
CA ASP A 29 -45.60 -29.50 -5.16
C ASP A 29 -44.98 -30.79 -4.58
N GLU A 30 -44.42 -31.67 -5.41
CA GLU A 30 -43.73 -32.88 -4.95
C GLU A 30 -42.33 -32.54 -4.41
N GLU A 31 -41.59 -31.69 -5.13
CA GLU A 31 -40.31 -31.14 -4.66
C GLU A 31 -40.48 -30.37 -3.35
N LYS A 32 -41.56 -29.60 -3.19
CA LYS A 32 -41.90 -28.91 -1.93
C LYS A 32 -42.15 -29.87 -0.78
N LYS A 33 -42.78 -31.03 -1.02
CA LYS A 33 -42.97 -32.05 0.01
C LYS A 33 -41.62 -32.64 0.44
N LEU A 34 -40.77 -33.01 -0.52
CA LEU A 34 -39.43 -33.55 -0.24
C LEU A 34 -38.57 -32.54 0.53
N VAL A 35 -38.56 -31.26 0.12
CA VAL A 35 -37.85 -30.20 0.84
C VAL A 35 -38.34 -30.11 2.29
N ARG A 36 -39.66 -30.16 2.51
CA ARG A 36 -40.25 -30.08 3.84
C ARG A 36 -39.89 -31.29 4.70
N GLU A 37 -39.87 -32.49 4.15
CA GLU A 37 -39.49 -33.71 4.86
C GLU A 37 -38.03 -33.68 5.31
N ILE A 38 -37.12 -33.32 4.41
CA ILE A 38 -35.68 -33.20 4.72
C ILE A 38 -35.47 -32.10 5.77
N TYR A 39 -36.10 -30.94 5.58
CA TYR A 39 -35.99 -29.82 6.50
C TYR A 39 -36.53 -30.18 7.89
N ASN A 40 -37.72 -30.76 7.98
CA ASN A 40 -38.31 -31.14 9.27
C ASN A 40 -37.44 -32.19 9.98
N SER A 41 -36.90 -33.17 9.24
CA SER A 41 -36.01 -34.19 9.79
C SER A 41 -34.76 -33.58 10.43
N ALA A 42 -34.20 -32.52 9.83
CA ALA A 42 -33.07 -31.80 10.40
C ALA A 42 -33.49 -30.95 11.61
N ILE A 43 -34.57 -30.18 11.49
CA ILE A 43 -35.04 -29.28 12.54
C ILE A 43 -35.57 -30.04 13.76
N ASP A 44 -36.08 -31.26 13.60
CA ASP A 44 -36.57 -32.10 14.69
C ASP A 44 -35.48 -32.57 15.67
N LEU A 45 -34.21 -32.45 15.28
CA LEU A 45 -33.06 -32.66 16.16
C LEU A 45 -32.87 -31.50 17.17
N LEU A 46 -33.48 -30.34 16.94
CA LEU A 46 -33.36 -29.16 17.79
C LEU A 46 -34.38 -29.18 18.94
N SER A 47 -34.07 -28.44 20.01
CA SER A 47 -35.01 -28.20 21.10
C SER A 47 -36.22 -27.38 20.64
N ASP A 48 -37.37 -27.50 21.32
CA ASP A 48 -38.57 -26.72 20.97
C ASP A 48 -38.38 -25.20 21.08
N GLU A 49 -37.41 -24.74 21.88
CA GLU A 49 -37.03 -23.34 21.96
C GLU A 49 -36.22 -22.92 20.73
N ASP A 50 -35.23 -23.72 20.33
CA ASP A 50 -34.39 -23.44 19.16
C ASP A 50 -35.20 -23.47 17.87
N LYS A 51 -36.18 -24.38 17.75
CA LYS A 51 -37.10 -24.44 16.58
C LYS A 51 -37.85 -23.11 16.34
N LYS A 52 -38.02 -22.27 17.37
CA LYS A 52 -38.70 -20.97 17.28
C LYS A 52 -37.76 -19.83 16.88
N LEU A 53 -36.47 -20.09 16.69
CA LEU A 53 -35.51 -19.05 16.27
C LEU A 53 -35.94 -18.42 14.94
N PRO A 54 -35.87 -17.08 14.81
CA PRO A 54 -36.34 -16.39 13.61
C PRO A 54 -35.68 -16.89 12.30
N GLN A 55 -34.38 -17.21 12.35
CA GLN A 55 -33.64 -17.66 11.16
C GLN A 55 -34.17 -18.99 10.62
N ILE A 56 -34.64 -19.88 11.50
CA ILE A 56 -35.24 -21.17 11.11
C ILE A 56 -36.57 -20.92 10.38
N GLY A 57 -37.47 -20.13 10.97
CA GLY A 57 -38.76 -19.83 10.35
C GLY A 57 -38.65 -19.04 9.03
N GLN A 58 -37.69 -18.13 8.92
CA GLN A 58 -37.53 -17.26 7.74
C GLN A 58 -36.94 -17.97 6.52
N ILE A 59 -36.10 -19.00 6.72
CA ILE A 59 -35.44 -19.69 5.60
C ILE A 59 -36.34 -20.70 4.91
N LEU A 60 -37.24 -21.39 5.63
CA LEU A 60 -38.09 -22.45 5.07
C LEU A 60 -38.92 -21.99 3.85
N PRO A 61 -39.59 -20.82 3.86
CA PRO A 61 -40.31 -20.33 2.69
C PRO A 61 -39.45 -20.10 1.45
N LEU A 62 -38.14 -19.83 1.61
CA LEU A 62 -37.21 -19.71 0.48
C LEU A 62 -36.85 -21.11 -0.06
N LEU A 63 -36.52 -22.04 0.84
CA LEU A 63 -36.14 -23.42 0.47
C LEU A 63 -37.27 -24.13 -0.27
N LEU A 64 -38.51 -23.97 0.19
CA LEU A 64 -39.69 -24.56 -0.48
C LEU A 64 -39.84 -24.08 -1.93
N ARG A 65 -39.37 -22.88 -2.26
CA ARG A 65 -39.41 -22.31 -3.61
C ARG A 65 -38.17 -22.62 -4.45
N GLY A 66 -37.28 -23.46 -3.94
CA GLY A 66 -36.02 -23.80 -4.60
C GLY A 66 -34.95 -22.72 -4.52
N ILE A 67 -35.05 -21.81 -3.53
CA ILE A 67 -34.12 -20.69 -3.31
C ILE A 67 -33.33 -20.94 -2.03
N GLY A 68 -32.00 -21.10 -2.15
CA GLY A 68 -31.09 -21.29 -1.03
C GLY A 68 -30.25 -20.06 -0.72
N VAL A 69 -29.82 -19.94 0.54
CA VAL A 69 -28.80 -19.00 1.01
C VAL A 69 -27.72 -19.79 1.74
N HIS A 70 -26.43 -19.47 1.52
CA HIS A 70 -25.30 -20.11 2.19
C HIS A 70 -24.20 -19.12 2.57
N HIS A 71 -23.96 -18.94 3.87
CA HIS A 71 -22.85 -18.14 4.37
C HIS A 71 -22.50 -18.49 5.82
N SER A 72 -21.40 -17.93 6.35
CA SER A 72 -20.94 -18.20 7.72
C SER A 72 -21.89 -17.75 8.83
N GLY A 73 -22.81 -16.82 8.56
CA GLY A 73 -23.82 -16.35 9.52
C GLY A 73 -25.07 -17.24 9.69
N LEU A 74 -25.18 -18.35 8.95
CA LEU A 74 -26.27 -19.31 9.13
C LEU A 74 -25.92 -20.30 10.24
N LEU A 75 -26.93 -20.74 11.00
CA LEU A 75 -26.77 -21.87 11.94
C LEU A 75 -26.16 -23.09 11.22
N PRO A 76 -25.19 -23.80 11.84
CA PRO A 76 -24.53 -24.95 11.20
C PRO A 76 -25.51 -25.98 10.63
N ILE A 77 -26.56 -26.32 11.39
CA ILE A 77 -27.60 -27.27 10.96
C ILE A 77 -28.36 -26.79 9.71
N LEU A 78 -28.59 -25.48 9.58
CA LEU A 78 -29.22 -24.90 8.39
C LEU A 78 -28.26 -24.92 7.20
N LYS A 79 -26.97 -24.64 7.41
CA LYS A 79 -25.96 -24.74 6.35
C LYS A 79 -25.92 -26.15 5.76
N GLU A 80 -25.81 -27.16 6.61
CA GLU A 80 -25.81 -28.57 6.19
C GLU A 80 -27.10 -28.95 5.47
N THR A 81 -28.25 -28.48 5.97
CA THR A 81 -29.55 -28.72 5.31
C THR A 81 -29.59 -28.10 3.91
N VAL A 82 -29.11 -26.86 3.74
CA VAL A 82 -29.03 -26.21 2.42
C VAL A 82 -28.08 -26.96 1.48
N GLU A 83 -26.95 -27.45 1.99
CA GLU A 83 -25.99 -28.23 1.23
C GLU A 83 -26.61 -29.55 0.73
N ILE A 84 -27.34 -30.27 1.59
CA ILE A 84 -28.08 -31.49 1.22
C ILE A 84 -29.12 -31.18 0.15
N LEU A 85 -29.98 -30.17 0.38
CA LEU A 85 -31.04 -29.81 -0.57
C LEU A 85 -30.48 -29.37 -1.93
N PHE A 86 -29.31 -28.72 -1.96
CA PHE A 86 -28.63 -28.36 -3.21
C PHE A 86 -28.04 -29.59 -3.91
N GLY A 87 -27.41 -30.50 -3.16
CA GLY A 87 -26.88 -31.76 -3.68
C GLY A 87 -27.94 -32.66 -4.31
N GLU A 88 -29.12 -32.72 -3.70
CA GLU A 88 -30.31 -33.43 -4.21
C GLU A 88 -31.01 -32.70 -5.37
N GLY A 89 -30.56 -31.49 -5.72
CA GLY A 89 -31.13 -30.71 -6.81
C GLY A 89 -32.48 -30.07 -6.52
N LEU A 90 -32.89 -30.01 -5.25
CA LEU A 90 -34.12 -29.36 -4.78
C LEU A 90 -33.99 -27.83 -4.66
N LEU A 91 -32.76 -27.30 -4.72
CA LEU A 91 -32.48 -25.87 -4.81
C LEU A 91 -31.98 -25.52 -6.21
N LYS A 92 -32.74 -24.68 -6.92
CA LYS A 92 -32.41 -24.27 -8.29
C LYS A 92 -31.53 -23.02 -8.32
N THR A 93 -31.66 -22.16 -7.32
CA THR A 93 -30.82 -20.97 -7.14
C THR A 93 -30.21 -20.96 -5.75
N LEU A 94 -28.90 -20.74 -5.65
CA LEU A 94 -28.18 -20.67 -4.38
C LEU A 94 -27.38 -19.36 -4.29
N PHE A 95 -27.75 -18.48 -3.35
CA PHE A 95 -26.95 -17.30 -3.03
C PHE A 95 -25.89 -17.66 -1.99
N ALA A 96 -24.62 -17.53 -2.33
CA ALA A 96 -23.54 -18.01 -1.48
C ALA A 96 -22.40 -17.00 -1.34
N THR A 97 -21.74 -17.02 -0.18
CA THR A 97 -20.42 -16.37 -0.02
C THR A 97 -19.30 -17.23 -0.58
N GLU A 98 -18.11 -16.63 -0.76
CA GLU A 98 -16.90 -17.28 -1.28
C GLU A 98 -16.59 -18.64 -0.62
N THR A 99 -16.87 -18.77 0.69
CA THR A 99 -16.66 -19.99 1.47
C THR A 99 -17.34 -21.23 0.90
N PHE A 100 -18.45 -21.10 0.17
CA PHE A 100 -19.12 -22.25 -0.47
C PHE A 100 -18.27 -22.87 -1.59
N SER A 101 -17.43 -22.07 -2.24
CA SER A 101 -16.50 -22.55 -3.26
C SER A 101 -15.36 -23.40 -2.66
N MET A 102 -15.19 -23.36 -1.34
CA MET A 102 -14.21 -24.13 -0.58
C MET A 102 -14.90 -25.31 0.11
N GLY A 103 -14.45 -26.55 -0.13
CA GLY A 103 -14.75 -27.66 0.79
C GLY A 103 -15.76 -28.72 0.35
N LEU A 104 -16.56 -28.52 -0.71
CA LEU A 104 -17.51 -29.54 -1.18
C LEU A 104 -17.56 -29.66 -2.71
N ASN A 105 -17.89 -30.85 -3.24
CA ASN A 105 -18.04 -31.08 -4.69
C ASN A 105 -19.48 -30.87 -5.15
N MET A 106 -19.98 -29.63 -5.05
CA MET A 106 -21.33 -29.24 -5.46
C MET A 106 -21.32 -28.34 -6.71
N PRO A 107 -21.25 -28.92 -7.92
CA PRO A 107 -21.26 -28.16 -9.17
C PRO A 107 -22.68 -27.71 -9.56
N ALA A 108 -22.77 -26.57 -10.20
CA ALA A 108 -23.97 -26.00 -10.79
C ALA A 108 -23.86 -25.92 -12.31
N ARG A 109 -24.96 -25.66 -13.01
CA ARG A 109 -24.89 -25.40 -14.47
C ARG A 109 -24.34 -24.01 -14.77
N THR A 110 -24.70 -23.04 -13.92
CA THR A 110 -24.31 -21.64 -14.07
C THR A 110 -23.70 -21.10 -12.78
N VAL A 111 -22.70 -20.24 -12.89
CA VAL A 111 -22.18 -19.40 -11.81
C VAL A 111 -22.38 -17.94 -12.19
N LEU A 112 -22.89 -17.14 -11.27
CA LEU A 112 -23.06 -15.70 -11.41
C LEU A 112 -22.29 -14.99 -10.29
N PHE A 113 -21.55 -13.94 -10.64
CA PHE A 113 -20.90 -13.05 -9.69
C PHE A 113 -21.67 -11.73 -9.66
N THR A 114 -22.13 -11.32 -8.48
CA THR A 114 -22.85 -10.04 -8.29
C THR A 114 -21.94 -8.82 -8.39
N SER A 115 -20.64 -9.02 -8.16
CA SER A 115 -19.59 -8.00 -8.17
C SER A 115 -18.26 -8.62 -8.62
N ALA A 116 -17.39 -7.81 -9.23
CA ALA A 116 -15.99 -8.14 -9.48
C ALA A 116 -15.04 -7.65 -8.37
N ARG A 117 -15.57 -6.98 -7.34
CA ARG A 117 -14.84 -6.41 -6.21
C ARG A 117 -15.25 -7.04 -4.88
N LYS A 118 -14.29 -7.19 -3.98
CA LYS A 118 -14.50 -7.62 -2.60
C LYS A 118 -13.67 -6.81 -1.60
N PHE A 119 -14.21 -6.69 -0.39
CA PHE A 119 -13.52 -6.07 0.74
C PHE A 119 -12.68 -7.11 1.48
N ASP A 120 -11.39 -6.84 1.68
CA ASP A 120 -10.46 -7.75 2.37
C ASP A 120 -10.17 -7.37 3.82
N GLY A 121 -10.88 -6.37 4.36
CA GLY A 121 -10.66 -5.82 5.69
C GLY A 121 -9.97 -4.45 5.66
N ALA A 122 -9.23 -4.14 4.59
CA ALA A 122 -8.55 -2.86 4.41
C ALA A 122 -9.13 -2.09 3.22
N ASP A 123 -9.15 -2.73 2.05
CA ASP A 123 -9.53 -2.08 0.79
C ASP A 123 -10.58 -2.88 0.03
N ASN A 124 -11.31 -2.19 -0.84
CA ASN A 124 -12.24 -2.83 -1.77
C ASN A 124 -11.51 -3.10 -3.09
N ARG A 125 -10.93 -4.29 -3.20
CA ARG A 125 -10.06 -4.69 -4.32
C ARG A 125 -10.79 -5.54 -5.35
N TRP A 126 -10.21 -5.64 -6.54
CA TRP A 126 -10.63 -6.64 -7.53
C TRP A 126 -10.37 -8.06 -7.01
N ILE A 127 -11.25 -9.01 -7.37
CA ILE A 127 -10.99 -10.42 -7.14
C ILE A 127 -9.77 -10.87 -7.93
N THR A 128 -8.99 -11.79 -7.39
CA THR A 128 -7.84 -12.33 -8.11
C THR A 128 -8.28 -13.37 -9.15
N SER A 129 -7.38 -13.69 -10.09
CA SER A 129 -7.66 -14.76 -11.07
C SER A 129 -7.85 -16.10 -10.37
N GLY A 130 -7.08 -16.39 -9.30
CA GLY A 130 -7.24 -17.61 -8.51
C GLY A 130 -8.63 -17.73 -7.88
N GLU A 131 -9.10 -16.67 -7.23
CA GLU A 131 -10.44 -16.58 -6.62
C GLU A 131 -11.54 -16.76 -7.68
N TYR A 132 -11.40 -16.10 -8.83
CA TYR A 132 -12.32 -16.23 -9.95
C TYR A 132 -12.36 -17.67 -10.48
N ILE A 133 -11.22 -18.31 -10.72
CA ILE A 133 -11.13 -19.70 -11.22
C ILE A 133 -11.77 -20.67 -10.22
N GLN A 134 -11.53 -20.50 -8.92
CA GLN A 134 -12.10 -21.36 -7.88
C GLN A 134 -13.63 -21.31 -7.87
N MET A 135 -14.21 -20.11 -7.91
CA MET A 135 -15.65 -19.92 -7.89
C MET A 135 -16.30 -20.29 -9.23
N SER A 136 -15.74 -19.82 -10.34
CA SER A 136 -16.26 -20.08 -11.70
C SER A 136 -16.16 -21.55 -12.10
N GLY A 137 -15.16 -22.27 -11.58
CA GLY A 137 -14.99 -23.72 -11.77
C GLY A 137 -16.13 -24.57 -11.19
N ARG A 138 -17.07 -23.97 -10.45
CA ARG A 138 -18.32 -24.61 -10.04
C ARG A 138 -19.37 -24.67 -11.15
N ALA A 139 -19.18 -23.97 -12.27
CA ALA A 139 -20.06 -24.03 -13.43
C ALA A 139 -19.75 -25.25 -14.33
N GLY A 140 -20.79 -25.96 -14.74
CA GLY A 140 -20.73 -27.14 -15.60
C GLY A 140 -20.65 -28.44 -14.80
N ARG A 141 -21.71 -29.24 -14.85
CA ARG A 141 -21.77 -30.54 -14.17
C ARG A 141 -21.34 -31.66 -15.13
N ARG A 142 -20.33 -32.43 -14.73
CA ARG A 142 -19.81 -33.56 -15.50
C ARG A 142 -20.92 -34.55 -15.85
N GLY A 143 -21.11 -34.83 -17.13
CA GLY A 143 -22.11 -35.78 -17.64
C GLY A 143 -23.56 -35.26 -17.65
N LYS A 144 -23.83 -34.03 -17.20
CA LYS A 144 -25.17 -33.42 -17.22
C LYS A 144 -25.26 -32.15 -18.08
N ASP A 145 -24.19 -31.37 -18.18
CA ASP A 145 -24.17 -30.12 -18.94
C ASP A 145 -23.10 -30.15 -20.05
N ASP A 146 -23.45 -29.66 -21.26
CA ASP A 146 -22.50 -29.55 -22.38
C ASP A 146 -21.40 -28.51 -22.13
N ARG A 147 -21.73 -27.47 -21.35
CA ARG A 147 -20.84 -26.36 -20.98
C ARG A 147 -21.28 -25.72 -19.66
N GLY A 148 -20.32 -25.16 -18.92
CA GLY A 148 -20.58 -24.26 -17.79
C GLY A 148 -20.81 -22.82 -18.28
N LEU A 149 -21.82 -22.15 -17.73
CA LEU A 149 -22.05 -20.72 -17.99
C LEU A 149 -21.54 -19.90 -16.80
N VAL A 150 -20.73 -18.88 -17.06
CA VAL A 150 -20.23 -17.96 -16.04
C VAL A 150 -20.63 -16.54 -16.41
N ILE A 151 -21.29 -15.84 -15.50
CA ILE A 151 -21.76 -14.46 -15.68
C ILE A 151 -21.08 -13.59 -14.62
N LEU A 152 -20.33 -12.58 -15.05
CA LEU A 152 -19.72 -11.59 -14.16
C LEU A 152 -20.42 -10.26 -14.34
N MET A 153 -21.09 -9.77 -13.29
CA MET A 153 -21.65 -8.42 -13.26
C MET A 153 -20.52 -7.41 -13.04
N VAL A 154 -20.44 -6.41 -13.91
CA VAL A 154 -19.36 -5.42 -13.93
C VAL A 154 -19.92 -4.00 -13.90
N ASP A 155 -19.19 -3.09 -13.26
CA ASP A 155 -19.52 -1.66 -13.27
C ASP A 155 -18.75 -0.91 -14.37
N HIS A 156 -19.11 0.36 -14.60
CA HIS A 156 -18.48 1.22 -15.59
C HIS A 156 -17.03 1.62 -15.23
N LYS A 157 -16.55 1.28 -14.03
CA LYS A 157 -15.21 1.63 -13.55
C LYS A 157 -14.17 0.56 -13.88
N MET A 158 -14.59 -0.61 -14.38
CA MET A 158 -13.68 -1.69 -14.74
C MET A 158 -13.00 -1.42 -16.10
N SER A 159 -11.66 -1.40 -16.10
CA SER A 159 -10.88 -1.30 -17.33
C SER A 159 -10.83 -2.65 -18.08
N SER A 160 -10.47 -2.63 -19.37
CA SER A 160 -10.25 -3.86 -20.14
C SER A 160 -9.07 -4.68 -19.62
N GLU A 161 -8.05 -4.03 -19.07
CA GLU A 161 -6.91 -4.72 -18.47
C GLU A 161 -7.31 -5.47 -17.20
N ASP A 162 -8.06 -4.83 -16.29
CA ASP A 162 -8.55 -5.46 -15.05
C ASP A 162 -9.41 -6.68 -15.38
N ALA A 163 -10.35 -6.54 -16.33
CA ALA A 163 -11.20 -7.65 -16.76
C ALA A 163 -10.40 -8.83 -17.32
N LYS A 164 -9.37 -8.52 -18.13
CA LYS A 164 -8.48 -9.53 -18.70
C LYS A 164 -7.65 -10.20 -17.61
N GLN A 165 -7.20 -9.46 -16.60
CA GLN A 165 -6.45 -10.01 -15.48
C GLN A 165 -7.30 -10.94 -14.62
N ILE A 166 -8.57 -10.62 -14.38
CA ILE A 166 -9.48 -11.49 -13.62
C ILE A 166 -9.77 -12.79 -14.38
N ILE A 167 -10.08 -12.70 -15.68
CA ILE A 167 -10.58 -13.85 -16.45
C ILE A 167 -9.45 -14.71 -17.05
N LYS A 168 -8.37 -14.06 -17.50
CA LYS A 168 -7.25 -14.72 -18.21
C LYS A 168 -5.91 -14.55 -17.49
N GLY A 169 -5.90 -13.99 -16.27
CA GLY A 169 -4.68 -13.90 -15.48
C GLY A 169 -4.15 -15.27 -15.08
N ALA A 170 -2.85 -15.34 -14.81
CA ALA A 170 -2.28 -16.53 -14.20
C ALA A 170 -2.90 -16.76 -12.81
N THR A 171 -2.96 -18.02 -12.38
CA THR A 171 -3.33 -18.35 -11.00
C THR A 171 -2.32 -17.72 -10.04
N ASP A 172 -2.80 -17.28 -8.89
CA ASP A 172 -1.93 -16.69 -7.87
C ASP A 172 -0.89 -17.72 -7.40
N PRO A 173 0.38 -17.32 -7.24
CA PRO A 173 1.38 -18.20 -6.67
C PRO A 173 1.03 -18.52 -5.21
N LEU A 174 1.28 -19.76 -4.79
CA LEU A 174 1.14 -20.15 -3.40
C LEU A 174 2.29 -19.51 -2.60
N ASN A 175 2.05 -18.34 -2.02
CA ASN A 175 3.02 -17.63 -1.20
C ASN A 175 2.83 -17.96 0.29
N SER A 176 3.93 -18.27 0.97
CA SER A 176 3.93 -18.54 2.39
C SER A 176 3.53 -17.30 3.19
N GLN A 177 2.55 -17.44 4.09
CA GLN A 177 2.18 -16.44 5.10
C GLN A 177 2.79 -16.78 6.47
N PHE A 178 3.88 -17.55 6.48
CA PHE A 178 4.53 -17.98 7.70
C PHE A 178 5.01 -16.77 8.51
N ARG A 179 4.57 -16.71 9.77
CA ARG A 179 4.94 -15.68 10.74
C ARG A 179 5.23 -16.33 12.08
N LEU A 180 6.13 -15.73 12.84
CA LEU A 180 6.41 -16.15 14.21
C LEU A 180 5.27 -15.73 15.15
N THR A 181 4.79 -16.66 15.96
CA THR A 181 3.84 -16.40 17.06
C THR A 181 4.46 -16.83 18.40
N TYR A 182 3.99 -16.32 19.54
CA TYR A 182 4.60 -16.68 20.82
C TYR A 182 4.33 -18.15 21.18
N ASN A 183 3.11 -18.64 20.94
CA ASN A 183 2.73 -20.03 21.14
C ASN A 183 3.64 -20.96 20.32
N MET A 184 3.96 -20.60 19.07
CA MET A 184 4.90 -21.36 18.25
C MET A 184 6.29 -21.40 18.88
N VAL A 185 6.84 -20.25 19.27
CA VAL A 185 8.18 -20.17 19.87
C VAL A 185 8.24 -20.98 21.17
N LEU A 186 7.24 -20.85 22.04
CA LEU A 186 7.15 -21.59 23.29
C LEU A 186 7.08 -23.10 23.05
N ASN A 187 6.28 -23.55 22.09
CA ASN A 187 6.20 -24.96 21.73
C ASN A 187 7.52 -25.50 21.17
N LEU A 188 8.26 -24.71 20.39
CA LEU A 188 9.58 -25.11 19.88
C LEU A 188 10.62 -25.19 21.00
N LEU A 189 10.60 -24.26 21.95
CA LEU A 189 11.47 -24.30 23.14
C LEU A 189 11.14 -25.46 24.08
N ARG A 190 9.90 -25.96 24.07
CA ARG A 190 9.44 -27.09 24.89
C ARG A 190 10.00 -28.43 24.42
N VAL A 191 10.23 -28.61 23.11
CA VAL A 191 10.61 -29.90 22.53
C VAL A 191 12.13 -30.02 22.43
N GLU A 192 12.70 -30.93 23.21
CA GLU A 192 14.13 -31.22 23.15
C GLU A 192 14.55 -31.71 21.75
N GLY A 193 15.67 -31.19 21.24
CA GLY A 193 16.21 -31.54 19.93
C GLY A 193 15.63 -30.76 18.74
N VAL A 194 14.61 -29.91 18.96
CA VAL A 194 14.11 -28.98 17.94
C VAL A 194 14.62 -27.57 18.25
N ASN A 195 15.34 -27.00 17.30
CA ASN A 195 15.81 -25.62 17.40
C ASN A 195 14.85 -24.71 16.60
N PRO A 196 14.24 -23.66 17.20
CA PRO A 196 13.37 -22.75 16.47
C PRO A 196 14.03 -22.18 15.21
N GLU A 197 15.33 -21.86 15.31
CA GLU A 197 16.16 -21.38 14.21
C GLU A 197 16.21 -22.39 13.04
N PHE A 198 16.33 -23.69 13.33
CA PHE A 198 16.35 -24.75 12.31
C PHE A 198 15.02 -24.88 11.56
N MET A 199 13.90 -24.66 12.25
CA MET A 199 12.59 -24.70 11.60
C MET A 199 12.36 -23.47 10.73
N LEU A 200 12.84 -22.30 11.14
CA LEU A 200 12.79 -21.08 10.31
C LEU A 200 13.55 -21.24 9.00
N GLU A 201 14.75 -21.82 9.05
CA GLU A 201 15.57 -22.10 7.87
C GLU A 201 14.87 -23.02 6.85
N ARG A 202 14.02 -23.92 7.34
CA ARG A 202 13.25 -24.88 6.52
C ARG A 202 11.82 -24.45 6.23
N SER A 203 11.42 -23.25 6.65
CA SER A 203 10.09 -22.74 6.37
C SER A 203 9.89 -22.53 4.86
N PHE A 204 8.67 -22.74 4.37
CA PHE A 204 8.35 -22.47 2.97
C PHE A 204 8.56 -20.98 2.61
N TYR A 205 8.43 -20.09 3.59
CA TYR A 205 8.76 -18.67 3.43
C TYR A 205 10.24 -18.45 3.13
N GLN A 206 11.12 -19.10 3.89
CA GLN A 206 12.55 -19.02 3.64
C GLN A 206 12.94 -19.68 2.31
N PHE A 207 12.32 -20.81 1.98
CA PHE A 207 12.51 -21.49 0.69
C PHE A 207 12.18 -20.58 -0.50
N GLN A 208 11.04 -19.87 -0.47
CA GLN A 208 10.66 -18.95 -1.55
C GLN A 208 11.62 -17.77 -1.69
N ASN A 209 12.19 -17.26 -0.59
CA ASN A 209 13.22 -16.23 -0.65
C ASN A 209 14.56 -16.77 -1.19
N TYR A 210 14.87 -18.03 -0.92
CA TYR A 210 16.07 -18.69 -1.44
C TYR A 210 16.02 -18.97 -2.94
N ASP A 211 14.84 -19.16 -3.53
CA ASP A 211 14.70 -19.41 -4.97
C ASP A 211 15.21 -18.23 -5.83
N ALA A 212 15.07 -16.99 -5.34
CA ALA A 212 15.57 -15.81 -6.02
C ALA A 212 17.10 -15.61 -5.89
N ILE A 213 17.74 -16.24 -4.90
CA ILE A 213 19.16 -16.01 -4.57
C ILE A 213 20.11 -16.42 -5.71
N PRO A 214 19.99 -17.61 -6.34
CA PRO A 214 20.88 -18.00 -7.43
C PRO A 214 20.87 -17.00 -8.59
N GLU A 215 19.69 -16.51 -8.97
CA GLU A 215 19.56 -15.54 -10.07
C GLU A 215 20.16 -14.18 -9.69
N LEU A 216 19.86 -13.66 -8.49
CA LEU A 216 20.45 -12.43 -7.97
C LEU A 216 21.98 -12.53 -7.88
N LYS A 217 22.50 -13.67 -7.41
CA LYS A 217 23.94 -13.93 -7.34
C LYS A 217 24.58 -13.95 -8.73
N ARG A 218 23.95 -14.59 -9.71
CA ARG A 218 24.41 -14.59 -11.11
C ARG A 218 24.45 -13.17 -11.67
N LYS A 219 23.37 -12.40 -11.52
CA LYS A 219 23.30 -10.99 -11.97
C LYS A 219 24.38 -10.13 -11.32
N ALA A 220 24.59 -10.27 -10.02
CA ALA A 220 25.63 -9.54 -9.29
C ALA A 220 27.05 -9.92 -9.78
N GLN A 221 27.31 -11.20 -10.06
CA GLN A 221 28.59 -11.67 -10.60
C GLN A 221 28.85 -11.14 -12.02
N GLU A 222 27.87 -11.26 -12.91
CA GLU A 222 27.96 -10.72 -14.28
C GLU A 222 28.24 -9.21 -14.26
N LYS A 223 27.56 -8.50 -13.37
CA LYS A 223 27.75 -7.06 -13.19
C LYS A 223 29.12 -6.70 -12.61
N ALA A 224 29.62 -7.50 -11.68
CA ALA A 224 30.96 -7.32 -11.12
C ALA A 224 32.04 -7.46 -12.22
N VAL A 225 31.91 -8.46 -13.09
CA VAL A 225 32.80 -8.65 -14.24
C VAL A 225 32.67 -7.49 -15.24
N GLU A 226 31.46 -7.00 -15.51
CA GLU A 226 31.21 -5.83 -16.37
C GLU A 226 31.95 -4.59 -15.85
N VAL A 227 31.86 -4.32 -14.54
CA VAL A 227 32.56 -3.20 -13.88
C VAL A 227 34.08 -3.37 -13.90
N GLU A 228 34.58 -4.59 -13.70
CA GLU A 228 36.02 -4.88 -13.69
C GLU A 228 36.66 -4.72 -15.09
N ASN A 229 35.90 -5.04 -16.14
CA ASN A 229 36.33 -4.87 -17.53
C ASN A 229 36.37 -3.40 -17.98
N MET A 230 35.61 -2.51 -17.33
CA MET A 230 35.66 -1.07 -17.60
C MET A 230 36.90 -0.43 -16.95
N ARG A 231 38.08 -0.63 -17.54
CA ARG A 231 39.33 -0.03 -17.04
C ARG A 231 39.47 1.42 -17.51
N ILE A 232 39.76 2.32 -16.59
CA ILE A 232 39.99 3.75 -16.84
C ILE A 232 41.42 4.06 -16.39
N GLU A 233 42.22 4.68 -17.25
CA GLU A 233 43.57 5.11 -16.88
C GLU A 233 43.50 6.18 -15.78
N HIS A 234 44.41 6.10 -14.81
CA HIS A 234 44.44 7.01 -13.66
C HIS A 234 43.08 7.14 -12.92
N GLU A 235 42.33 6.03 -12.79
CA GLU A 235 40.98 6.01 -12.20
C GLU A 235 40.89 6.71 -10.83
N ARG A 236 41.94 6.70 -10.01
CA ARG A 236 41.96 7.38 -8.71
C ARG A 236 41.86 8.89 -8.84
N ASP A 237 42.59 9.49 -9.77
CA ASP A 237 42.60 10.94 -9.98
C ASP A 237 41.31 11.39 -10.66
N VAL A 238 40.81 10.58 -11.60
CA VAL A 238 39.50 10.78 -12.24
C VAL A 238 38.37 10.69 -11.21
N ALA A 239 38.42 9.70 -10.31
CA ALA A 239 37.45 9.56 -9.24
C ALA A 239 37.47 10.76 -8.28
N ALA A 240 38.65 11.21 -7.85
CA ALA A 240 38.77 12.38 -6.98
C ALA A 240 38.17 13.65 -7.61
N PHE A 241 38.32 13.82 -8.92
CA PHE A 241 37.70 14.92 -9.66
C PHE A 241 36.17 14.83 -9.70
N PHE A 242 35.61 13.66 -10.05
CA PHE A 242 34.16 13.49 -10.11
C PHE A 242 33.50 13.45 -8.72
N ASP A 243 34.20 12.99 -7.69
CA ASP A 243 33.75 13.08 -6.30
C ASP A 243 33.66 14.55 -5.85
N MET A 244 34.59 15.40 -6.31
CA MET A 244 34.54 16.85 -6.10
C MET A 244 33.31 17.46 -6.79
N ASP A 245 33.06 17.15 -8.06
CA ASP A 245 31.89 17.63 -8.79
C ASP A 245 30.56 17.14 -8.14
N LYS A 246 30.53 15.91 -7.62
CA LYS A 246 29.39 15.37 -6.87
C LYS A 246 29.19 16.07 -5.53
N GLN A 247 30.27 16.43 -4.85
CA GLN A 247 30.22 17.22 -3.63
C GLN A 247 29.70 18.63 -3.90
N ILE A 248 30.15 19.28 -4.98
CA ILE A 248 29.63 20.57 -5.45
C ILE A 248 28.11 20.47 -5.69
N ALA A 249 27.66 19.49 -6.47
CA ALA A 249 26.24 19.32 -6.78
C ALA A 249 25.39 19.09 -5.51
N THR A 250 25.91 18.31 -4.55
CA THR A 250 25.21 18.03 -3.27
C THR A 250 25.12 19.29 -2.40
N LEU A 251 26.21 20.06 -2.30
CA LEU A 251 26.23 21.32 -1.56
C LEU A 251 25.34 22.37 -2.23
N GLN A 252 25.40 22.51 -3.56
CA GLN A 252 24.52 23.41 -4.32
C GLN A 252 23.04 23.07 -4.12
N LYS A 253 22.66 21.79 -4.14
CA LYS A 253 21.28 21.35 -3.85
C LYS A 253 20.85 21.74 -2.43
N THR A 254 21.74 21.59 -1.46
CA THR A 254 21.50 21.99 -0.08
C THR A 254 21.34 23.51 0.04
N ILE A 255 22.21 24.26 -0.62
CA ILE A 255 22.17 25.73 -0.67
C ILE A 255 20.85 26.20 -1.31
N LYS A 256 20.47 25.65 -2.47
CA LYS A 256 19.18 25.93 -3.14
C LYS A 256 18.00 25.67 -2.21
N LYS A 257 17.97 24.52 -1.54
CA LYS A 257 16.89 24.17 -0.60
C LYS A 257 16.78 25.18 0.56
N THR A 258 17.90 25.62 1.10
CA THR A 258 17.91 26.64 2.17
C THR A 258 17.45 28.00 1.66
N ILE A 259 17.94 28.45 0.50
CA ILE A 259 17.53 29.73 -0.12
C ILE A 259 16.00 29.76 -0.34
N CYS A 260 15.43 28.64 -0.78
CA CYS A 260 14.00 28.54 -1.09
C CYS A 260 13.10 28.39 0.14
N MET A 261 13.66 28.33 1.36
CA MET A 261 12.83 28.33 2.57
C MET A 261 12.06 29.65 2.69
N PRO A 262 10.78 29.63 3.12
CA PRO A 262 9.97 30.83 3.24
C PRO A 262 10.62 31.96 4.05
N LYS A 263 11.36 31.61 5.11
CA LYS A 263 12.10 32.56 5.96
C LYS A 263 13.08 33.44 5.17
N TYR A 264 13.73 32.89 4.14
CA TYR A 264 14.79 33.55 3.39
C TYR A 264 14.30 34.10 2.05
N LEU A 265 13.40 33.38 1.37
CA LEU A 265 12.95 33.75 0.02
C LEU A 265 11.91 34.89 0.04
N VAL A 266 10.94 34.84 0.96
CA VAL A 266 9.78 35.75 0.99
C VAL A 266 10.15 37.25 1.02
N PRO A 267 11.17 37.70 1.79
CA PRO A 267 11.58 39.10 1.78
C PRO A 267 12.00 39.65 0.41
N PHE A 268 12.39 38.78 -0.54
CA PHE A 268 12.87 39.17 -1.88
C PHE A 268 11.81 39.01 -2.98
N LEU A 269 10.64 38.48 -2.63
CA LEU A 269 9.48 38.36 -3.50
C LEU A 269 8.82 39.73 -3.69
N HIS A 270 9.32 40.49 -4.66
CA HIS A 270 8.70 41.72 -5.09
C HIS A 270 8.13 41.60 -6.49
N ALA A 271 7.03 42.31 -6.76
CA ALA A 271 6.50 42.45 -8.11
C ALA A 271 7.62 42.85 -9.09
N GLY A 272 7.68 42.12 -10.20
CA GLY A 272 8.68 42.24 -11.26
C GLY A 272 9.95 41.42 -11.08
N ARG A 273 10.16 40.78 -9.93
CA ARG A 273 11.31 39.88 -9.68
C ARG A 273 11.27 38.69 -10.64
N MET A 274 12.39 38.32 -11.25
CA MET A 274 12.44 37.08 -12.04
C MET A 274 12.78 35.88 -11.15
N VAL A 275 12.06 34.77 -11.38
CA VAL A 275 12.21 33.49 -10.68
C VAL A 275 12.33 32.36 -11.71
N HIS A 276 13.13 31.35 -11.41
CA HIS A 276 13.25 30.13 -12.22
C HIS A 276 12.26 29.09 -11.71
N VAL A 277 11.38 28.60 -12.59
CA VAL A 277 10.24 27.77 -12.21
C VAL A 277 10.43 26.32 -12.67
N VAL A 278 10.42 25.39 -11.72
CA VAL A 278 10.52 23.95 -11.97
C VAL A 278 9.43 23.22 -11.17
N ALA A 279 8.58 22.46 -11.86
CA ALA A 279 7.49 21.70 -11.26
C ALA A 279 7.72 20.19 -11.42
N GLY A 280 8.32 19.58 -10.40
CA GLY A 280 8.74 18.17 -10.45
C GLY A 280 9.95 18.02 -11.37
N THR A 281 9.76 17.35 -12.51
CA THR A 281 10.80 17.19 -13.55
C THR A 281 10.64 18.16 -14.73
N ARG A 282 9.63 19.04 -14.69
CA ARG A 282 9.30 19.98 -15.77
C ARG A 282 9.90 21.34 -15.48
N ASP A 283 10.86 21.74 -16.30
CA ASP A 283 11.51 23.05 -16.24
C ASP A 283 10.80 24.04 -17.16
N PHE A 284 10.15 25.06 -16.58
CA PHE A 284 9.48 26.12 -17.34
C PHE A 284 10.36 27.34 -17.57
N GLY A 285 11.57 27.33 -17.01
CA GLY A 285 12.56 28.39 -17.14
C GLY A 285 12.22 29.65 -16.35
N TRP A 286 12.78 30.76 -16.80
CA TRP A 286 12.64 32.07 -16.16
C TRP A 286 11.28 32.72 -16.40
N ALA A 287 10.65 33.12 -15.31
CA ALA A 287 9.35 33.75 -15.23
C ALA A 287 9.39 35.00 -14.34
N VAL A 288 8.31 35.79 -14.32
CA VAL A 288 8.27 37.08 -13.60
C VAL A 288 7.18 37.06 -12.53
N LEU A 289 7.56 37.32 -11.29
CA LEU A 289 6.62 37.41 -10.17
C LEU A 289 5.71 38.64 -10.34
N VAL A 290 4.40 38.41 -10.38
CA VAL A 290 3.39 39.47 -10.41
C VAL A 290 2.96 39.82 -9.00
N ASN A 291 2.54 38.82 -8.24
CA ASN A 291 2.06 38.96 -6.87
C ASN A 291 2.30 37.67 -6.07
N PHE A 292 2.13 37.72 -4.75
CA PHE A 292 2.07 36.52 -3.93
C PHE A 292 1.10 36.71 -2.75
N HIS A 293 0.53 35.61 -2.28
CA HIS A 293 -0.42 35.60 -1.17
C HIS A 293 -0.22 34.35 -0.29
N ARG A 294 -0.75 34.39 0.94
CA ARG A 294 -0.61 33.32 1.94
C ARG A 294 -1.94 32.59 2.12
N LYS A 295 -1.93 31.25 2.13
CA LYS A 295 -3.10 30.38 2.31
C LYS A 295 -2.81 29.32 3.37
N THR A 296 -3.83 28.88 4.12
CA THR A 296 -3.72 27.74 5.04
C THR A 296 -3.57 26.43 4.27
N ASN A 297 -2.70 25.53 4.73
CA ASN A 297 -2.53 24.21 4.12
C ASN A 297 -3.80 23.37 4.34
N VAL A 298 -4.21 22.62 3.31
CA VAL A 298 -5.43 21.80 3.32
C VAL A 298 -5.22 20.53 4.15
N ASP A 299 -3.99 20.00 4.18
CA ASP A 299 -3.66 18.75 4.85
C ASP A 299 -3.23 18.94 6.32
N ASP A 300 -2.76 20.14 6.68
CA ASP A 300 -2.34 20.51 8.03
C ASP A 300 -2.72 21.97 8.32
N SER A 301 -3.80 22.16 9.07
CA SER A 301 -4.34 23.48 9.40
C SER A 301 -3.37 24.36 10.22
N THR A 302 -2.28 23.81 10.73
CA THR A 302 -1.24 24.54 11.47
C THR A 302 -0.18 25.17 10.57
N GLN A 303 -0.10 24.79 9.28
CA GLN A 303 0.92 25.27 8.35
C GLN A 303 0.36 26.27 7.33
N MET A 304 1.10 27.34 7.08
CA MET A 304 0.79 28.36 6.09
C MET A 304 1.64 28.14 4.82
N VAL A 305 1.00 28.14 3.66
CA VAL A 305 1.63 27.99 2.35
C VAL A 305 1.63 29.33 1.61
N TYR A 306 2.71 29.62 0.89
CA TYR A 306 2.81 30.79 0.01
C TYR A 306 2.47 30.40 -1.43
N ILE A 307 1.53 31.12 -2.03
CA ILE A 307 1.13 30.98 -3.43
C ILE A 307 1.65 32.20 -4.19
N LEU A 308 2.37 31.94 -5.27
CA LEU A 308 2.97 32.93 -6.15
C LEU A 308 2.16 33.02 -7.44
N ASP A 309 1.80 34.22 -7.86
CA ASP A 309 1.22 34.49 -9.16
C ASP A 309 2.36 34.95 -10.09
N VAL A 310 2.72 34.08 -11.03
CA VAL A 310 3.92 34.26 -11.87
C VAL A 310 3.55 34.30 -13.34
N PHE A 311 4.00 35.33 -14.05
CA PHE A 311 3.85 35.45 -15.50
C PHE A 311 4.91 34.62 -16.21
N MET A 312 4.48 33.57 -16.92
CA MET A 312 5.36 32.56 -17.52
C MET A 312 4.84 32.07 -18.87
N GLY A 313 5.75 31.52 -19.68
CA GLY A 313 5.43 30.91 -20.97
C GLY A 313 5.30 29.39 -20.86
N PHE A 314 4.34 28.82 -21.57
CA PHE A 314 4.07 27.38 -21.59
C PHE A 314 3.54 26.93 -22.97
N LYS A 315 3.53 25.62 -23.23
CA LYS A 315 3.05 25.03 -24.49
C LYS A 315 1.53 25.18 -24.63
N SER A 316 1.06 25.63 -25.80
CA SER A 316 -0.35 25.97 -26.10
C SER A 316 -1.28 24.77 -26.39
N ASP A 317 -0.97 23.56 -25.91
CA ASP A 317 -1.80 22.37 -26.14
C ASP A 317 -2.77 22.13 -24.97
N SER A 318 -3.79 22.98 -24.78
CA SER A 318 -5.12 22.64 -24.19
C SER A 318 -5.96 23.87 -23.83
N ILE A 319 -7.27 23.71 -24.03
CA ILE A 319 -8.36 24.70 -24.02
C ILE A 319 -9.01 24.75 -22.63
N ASP A 320 -8.26 25.02 -21.57
CA ASP A 320 -8.87 25.18 -20.23
C ASP A 320 -8.55 26.54 -19.62
N GLU A 321 -9.62 27.31 -19.33
CA GLU A 321 -9.57 28.65 -18.71
C GLU A 321 -8.96 28.63 -17.28
N ASN A 322 -8.78 27.45 -16.68
CA ASN A 322 -8.39 27.29 -15.28
C ASN A 322 -6.87 27.19 -15.02
N HIS A 323 -6.02 27.16 -16.07
CA HIS A 323 -4.56 27.31 -15.99
C HIS A 323 -3.83 26.61 -14.81
N SER A 324 -4.18 25.35 -14.50
CA SER A 324 -3.53 24.61 -13.42
C SER A 324 -2.12 24.14 -13.82
N LEU A 325 -1.10 24.47 -13.02
CA LEU A 325 0.31 24.07 -13.25
C LEU A 325 0.50 22.56 -13.46
N ALA A 326 -0.38 21.73 -12.90
CA ALA A 326 -0.33 20.28 -13.07
C ALA A 326 -0.49 19.84 -14.53
N GLN A 327 -1.29 20.56 -15.33
CA GLN A 327 -1.63 20.22 -16.71
C GLN A 327 -0.70 20.91 -17.73
N LEU A 328 0.03 21.94 -17.32
CA LEU A 328 0.91 22.70 -18.21
C LEU A 328 2.18 21.92 -18.55
N GLN A 329 2.68 22.16 -19.76
CA GLN A 329 3.94 21.61 -20.25
C GLN A 329 4.93 22.74 -20.58
N PRO A 330 6.24 22.53 -20.33
CA PRO A 330 7.30 23.43 -20.76
C PRO A 330 7.27 23.74 -22.26
N ILE A 331 7.87 24.87 -22.63
CA ILE A 331 8.06 25.25 -24.04
C ILE A 331 8.98 24.23 -24.71
N ALA A 332 8.48 23.56 -25.75
CA ALA A 332 9.27 22.69 -26.62
C ALA A 332 9.70 23.43 -27.91
N GLU A 333 10.82 23.03 -28.52
CA GLU A 333 11.29 23.61 -29.79
C GLU A 333 10.21 23.49 -30.88
N GLY A 334 9.86 24.62 -31.49
CA GLY A 334 8.86 24.69 -32.58
C GLY A 334 7.39 24.64 -32.15
N ALA A 335 7.08 24.57 -30.85
CA ALA A 335 5.70 24.57 -30.37
C ALA A 335 5.10 26.00 -30.26
N TYR A 336 3.78 26.11 -30.41
CA TYR A 336 3.07 27.35 -30.10
C TYR A 336 3.16 27.66 -28.60
N VAL A 337 3.59 28.88 -28.27
CA VAL A 337 3.80 29.34 -26.89
C VAL A 337 2.67 30.27 -26.49
N SER A 338 2.09 30.03 -25.32
CA SER A 338 1.16 30.94 -24.65
C SER A 338 1.81 31.51 -23.40
N TRP A 339 1.49 32.76 -23.08
CA TRP A 339 2.01 33.45 -21.89
C TRP A 339 0.84 33.90 -21.02
N ASP A 340 0.83 33.45 -19.77
CA ASP A 340 -0.16 33.90 -18.80
C ASP A 340 0.37 33.89 -17.37
N VAL A 341 -0.44 34.44 -16.46
CA VAL A 341 -0.20 34.43 -15.01
C VAL A 341 -0.68 33.10 -14.46
N ILE A 342 0.25 32.33 -13.88
CA ILE A 342 -0.01 31.02 -13.29
C ILE A 342 0.23 31.09 -11.78
N SER A 343 -0.74 30.64 -11.00
CA SER A 343 -0.61 30.51 -9.55
C SER A 343 0.10 29.19 -9.20
N MET A 344 1.16 29.26 -8.39
CA MET A 344 1.98 28.10 -8.00
C MET A 344 2.47 28.19 -6.56
N ALA A 345 2.81 27.05 -5.97
CA ALA A 345 3.41 27.02 -4.63
C ALA A 345 4.87 27.52 -4.67
N LEU A 346 5.36 28.05 -3.54
CA LEU A 346 6.75 28.49 -3.37
C LEU A 346 7.78 27.40 -3.73
N ASP A 347 7.44 26.13 -3.50
CA ASP A 347 8.29 24.97 -3.76
C ASP A 347 8.63 24.77 -5.24
N CYS A 348 7.91 25.45 -6.15
CA CYS A 348 8.20 25.44 -7.58
C CYS A 348 9.30 26.43 -7.98
N VAL A 349 9.79 27.27 -7.07
CA VAL A 349 10.90 28.20 -7.32
C VAL A 349 12.22 27.50 -7.05
N GLU A 350 13.09 27.44 -8.05
CA GLU A 350 14.43 26.85 -7.90
C GLU A 350 15.53 27.91 -7.75
N GLU A 351 15.39 29.05 -8.44
CA GLU A 351 16.37 30.14 -8.42
C GLU A 351 15.66 31.51 -8.42
N ILE A 352 16.28 32.51 -7.79
CA ILE A 352 15.77 33.89 -7.74
C ILE A 352 16.82 34.87 -8.26
N SER A 353 16.41 35.74 -9.18
CA SER A 353 17.30 36.69 -9.83
C SER A 353 17.51 37.98 -9.02
N ALA A 354 18.65 38.62 -9.19
CA ALA A 354 18.87 40.00 -8.75
C ALA A 354 18.07 41.02 -9.61
N VAL A 355 17.63 40.62 -10.81
CA VAL A 355 16.91 41.45 -11.78
C VAL A 355 15.45 41.67 -11.36
N ARG A 356 14.98 42.91 -11.54
CA ARG A 356 13.56 43.27 -11.41
C ARG A 356 13.09 44.02 -12.64
N LEU A 357 11.99 43.57 -13.22
CA LEU A 357 11.29 44.25 -14.29
C LEU A 357 10.30 45.26 -13.71
N LYS A 358 10.14 46.39 -14.39
CA LYS A 358 9.10 47.35 -14.03
C LYS A 358 7.79 46.92 -14.68
N LEU A 359 6.92 46.30 -13.88
CA LEU A 359 5.62 45.81 -14.36
C LEU A 359 4.64 46.98 -14.61
N PRO A 360 3.79 46.89 -15.66
CA PRO A 360 2.64 47.77 -15.85
C PRO A 360 1.63 47.67 -14.70
N GLN A 361 0.84 48.73 -14.46
CA GLN A 361 -0.17 48.74 -13.37
C GLN A 361 -1.37 47.80 -13.62
N LYS A 362 -1.65 47.46 -14.88
CA LYS A 362 -2.71 46.52 -15.27
C LYS A 362 -2.14 45.52 -16.28
N LEU A 363 -2.52 44.25 -16.13
CA LEU A 363 -2.18 43.15 -17.03
C LEU A 363 -3.37 42.87 -17.97
N ASP A 364 -3.43 43.59 -19.09
CA ASP A 364 -4.32 43.35 -20.23
C ASP A 364 -3.58 42.65 -21.39
N SER A 365 -4.28 42.24 -22.45
CA SER A 365 -3.67 41.49 -23.57
C SER A 365 -2.49 42.23 -24.23
N ASN A 366 -2.52 43.56 -24.26
CA ASN A 366 -1.44 44.37 -24.84
C ASN A 366 -0.21 44.42 -23.92
N THR A 367 -0.40 44.57 -22.61
CA THR A 367 0.71 44.62 -21.64
C THR A 367 1.37 43.26 -21.41
N LYS A 368 0.63 42.14 -21.55
CA LYS A 368 1.21 40.78 -21.53
C LYS A 368 2.32 40.62 -22.59
N GLY A 369 2.09 41.10 -23.82
CA GLY A 369 3.10 41.08 -24.89
C GLY A 369 4.34 41.94 -24.58
N VAL A 370 4.18 43.04 -23.85
CA VAL A 370 5.31 43.87 -23.41
C VAL A 370 6.19 43.13 -22.40
N ILE A 371 5.60 42.43 -21.43
CA ILE A 371 6.35 41.67 -20.41
C ILE A 371 7.11 40.52 -21.07
N GLU A 372 6.50 39.84 -22.05
CA GLU A 372 7.18 38.82 -22.86
C GLU A 372 8.44 39.40 -23.55
N GLN A 373 8.33 40.55 -24.20
CA GLN A 373 9.47 41.20 -24.84
C GLN A 373 10.55 41.60 -23.83
N MET A 374 10.17 42.05 -22.63
CA MET A 374 11.12 42.35 -21.55
C MET A 374 11.89 41.09 -21.11
N ILE A 375 11.21 39.96 -20.91
CA ILE A 375 11.86 38.69 -20.55
C ILE A 375 12.84 38.25 -21.65
N LYS A 376 12.42 38.32 -22.92
CA LYS A 376 13.27 38.01 -24.07
C LYS A 376 14.50 38.93 -24.13
N SER A 377 14.31 40.22 -23.89
CA SER A 377 15.41 41.22 -23.87
C SER A 377 16.41 40.94 -22.75
N VAL A 378 15.95 40.53 -21.55
CA VAL A 378 16.85 40.12 -20.45
C VAL A 378 17.64 38.88 -20.83
N LYS A 379 16.99 37.85 -21.40
CA LYS A 379 17.66 36.63 -21.87
C LYS A 379 18.68 36.90 -22.99
N GLN A 380 18.44 37.88 -23.85
CA GLN A 380 19.40 38.29 -24.88
C GLN A 380 20.57 39.10 -24.31
N ARG A 381 20.32 39.90 -23.27
CA ARG A 381 21.33 40.77 -22.64
C ARG A 381 22.29 40.00 -21.73
N PHE A 382 21.81 38.96 -21.05
CA PHE A 382 22.59 38.17 -20.10
C PHE A 382 22.69 36.72 -20.58
N SER A 383 23.92 36.23 -20.81
CA SER A 383 24.17 34.80 -21.08
C SER A 383 23.81 33.92 -19.90
N LYS A 384 23.98 34.42 -18.67
CA LYS A 384 23.49 33.84 -17.41
C LYS A 384 22.86 34.94 -16.57
N ILE A 385 21.58 34.78 -16.21
CA ILE A 385 20.85 35.78 -15.43
C ILE A 385 21.49 35.86 -14.03
N PRO A 386 21.82 37.08 -13.54
CA PRO A 386 22.46 37.23 -12.24
C PRO A 386 21.49 36.83 -11.12
N LEU A 387 21.93 35.92 -10.26
CA LEU A 387 21.20 35.42 -9.10
C LEU A 387 21.40 36.33 -7.89
N LEU A 388 20.45 36.33 -6.95
CA LEU A 388 20.69 36.92 -5.62
C LEU A 388 21.74 36.10 -4.88
N HIS A 389 22.77 36.77 -4.37
CA HIS A 389 23.81 36.12 -3.60
C HIS A 389 23.29 35.78 -2.19
N PRO A 390 23.33 34.51 -1.75
CA PRO A 390 22.70 34.10 -0.48
C PRO A 390 23.29 34.77 0.77
N VAL A 391 24.59 35.04 0.76
CA VAL A 391 25.28 35.72 1.87
C VAL A 391 25.20 37.24 1.72
N ASN A 392 25.74 37.79 0.63
CA ASN A 392 25.84 39.25 0.41
C ASN A 392 24.47 39.94 0.27
N ASP A 393 23.56 39.38 -0.52
CA ASP A 393 22.26 40.01 -0.80
C ASP A 393 21.18 39.55 0.18
N MET A 394 21.08 38.23 0.40
CA MET A 394 20.03 37.65 1.26
C MET A 394 20.35 37.66 2.75
N ARG A 395 21.60 37.99 3.13
CA ARG A 395 22.07 38.11 4.52
C ARG A 395 21.82 36.85 5.35
N ILE A 396 22.00 35.67 4.76
CA ILE A 396 21.94 34.39 5.49
C ILE A 396 23.25 34.22 6.26
N THR A 397 23.21 34.38 7.58
CA THR A 397 24.40 34.40 8.46
C THR A 397 24.66 33.09 9.20
N GLU A 398 23.93 32.02 8.90
CA GLU A 398 24.12 30.72 9.56
C GLU A 398 25.53 30.17 9.26
N PRO A 399 26.37 29.88 10.27
CA PRO A 399 27.77 29.51 10.03
C PRO A 399 27.94 28.30 9.12
N ALA A 400 27.10 27.27 9.28
CA ALA A 400 27.11 26.08 8.44
C ALA A 400 26.77 26.39 6.97
N PHE A 401 25.86 27.33 6.74
CA PHE A 401 25.45 27.74 5.40
C PHE A 401 26.51 28.60 4.71
N VAL A 402 27.07 29.59 5.42
CA VAL A 402 28.16 30.43 4.90
C VAL A 402 29.35 29.57 4.51
N HIS A 403 29.76 28.63 5.38
CA HIS A 403 30.83 27.69 5.07
C HIS A 403 30.51 26.82 3.84
N ALA A 404 29.26 26.38 3.67
CA ALA A 404 28.85 25.61 2.50
C ALA A 404 28.97 26.43 1.20
N VAL A 405 28.59 27.72 1.21
CA VAL A 405 28.70 28.62 0.05
C VAL A 405 30.17 28.89 -0.30
N GLU A 406 31.00 29.20 0.69
CA GLU A 406 32.45 29.42 0.49
C GLU A 406 33.13 28.16 -0.06
N LYS A 407 32.78 26.99 0.50
CA LYS A 407 33.31 25.71 0.06
C LYS A 407 32.90 25.36 -1.36
N VAL A 408 31.68 25.67 -1.79
CA VAL A 408 31.27 25.50 -3.19
C VAL A 408 32.12 26.37 -4.11
N ALA A 409 32.34 27.64 -3.77
CA ALA A 409 33.18 28.53 -4.57
C ALA A 409 34.64 28.03 -4.67
N GLU A 410 35.22 27.56 -3.56
CA GLU A 410 36.57 26.97 -3.55
C GLU A 410 36.64 25.71 -4.44
N LEU A 411 35.68 24.79 -4.28
CA LEU A 411 35.65 23.54 -5.04
C LEU A 411 35.38 23.79 -6.54
N GLU A 412 34.53 24.76 -6.89
CA GLU A 412 34.28 25.14 -8.28
C GLU A 412 35.54 25.72 -8.93
N GLN A 413 36.28 26.58 -8.23
CA GLN A 413 37.55 27.11 -8.73
C GLN A 413 38.56 25.97 -8.94
N ARG A 414 38.69 25.07 -7.97
CA ARG A 414 39.57 23.89 -8.06
C ARG A 414 39.16 22.94 -9.19
N SER A 415 37.86 22.73 -9.42
CA SER A 415 37.34 21.93 -10.54
C SER A 415 37.68 22.58 -11.89
N GLN A 416 37.59 23.91 -12.01
CA GLN A 416 37.93 24.64 -13.24
C GLN A 416 39.44 24.59 -13.56
N GLU A 417 40.29 24.72 -12.54
CA GLU A 417 41.75 24.71 -12.71
C GLU A 417 42.33 23.29 -12.88
N HIS A 418 41.53 22.25 -12.63
CA HIS A 418 41.96 20.86 -12.59
C HIS A 418 42.58 20.40 -13.93
N PRO A 419 43.76 19.74 -13.92
CA PRO A 419 44.45 19.27 -15.13
C PRO A 419 43.60 18.38 -16.04
N LEU A 420 42.69 17.57 -15.47
CA LEU A 420 41.80 16.71 -16.26
C LEU A 420 40.88 17.48 -17.21
N ARG A 421 40.41 18.69 -16.86
CA ARG A 421 39.58 19.51 -17.76
C ARG A 421 40.35 20.04 -18.98
N LYS A 422 41.68 20.11 -18.88
CA LYS A 422 42.57 20.55 -19.97
C LYS A 422 43.01 19.38 -20.87
N ASN A 423 42.65 18.14 -20.51
CA ASN A 423 42.93 16.96 -21.31
C ASN A 423 42.03 16.92 -22.55
N ARG A 424 42.60 16.57 -23.72
CA ARG A 424 41.87 16.45 -24.99
C ARG A 424 40.82 15.34 -24.95
N ASP A 425 41.06 14.30 -24.16
CA ASP A 425 40.17 13.15 -24.01
C ASP A 425 39.17 13.27 -22.84
N PHE A 426 39.06 14.46 -22.24
CA PHE A 426 38.21 14.68 -21.05
C PHE A 426 36.77 14.19 -21.24
N GLU A 427 36.13 14.47 -22.37
CA GLU A 427 34.75 14.03 -22.63
C GLU A 427 34.63 12.51 -22.77
N LEU A 428 35.65 11.84 -23.33
CA LEU A 428 35.68 10.39 -23.41
C LEU A 428 35.86 9.75 -22.02
N ILE A 429 36.81 10.27 -21.24
CA ILE A 429 37.09 9.83 -19.86
C ILE A 429 35.86 10.03 -18.99
N LYS A 430 35.19 11.18 -19.11
CA LYS A 430 33.94 11.50 -18.42
C LYS A 430 32.84 10.50 -18.75
N LYS A 431 32.62 10.23 -20.05
CA LYS A 431 31.61 9.26 -20.48
C LYS A 431 31.88 7.85 -19.95
N GLN A 432 33.14 7.40 -20.01
CA GLN A 432 33.55 6.10 -19.48
C GLN A 432 33.39 6.01 -17.96
N TYR A 433 33.79 7.05 -17.23
CA TYR A 433 33.69 7.11 -15.78
C TYR A 433 32.23 7.11 -15.31
N LEU A 434 31.37 7.95 -15.90
CA LEU A 434 29.95 8.00 -15.55
C LEU A 434 29.25 6.67 -15.82
N ALA A 435 29.53 6.02 -16.96
CA ALA A 435 29.02 4.68 -17.26
C ALA A 435 29.49 3.64 -16.23
N LYS A 436 30.77 3.69 -15.82
CA LYS A 436 31.31 2.80 -14.79
C LYS A 436 30.68 3.06 -13.41
N GLU A 437 30.43 4.32 -13.04
CA GLU A 437 29.79 4.69 -11.77
C GLU A 437 28.33 4.20 -11.71
N GLU A 438 27.58 4.33 -12.82
CA GLU A 438 26.22 3.80 -12.95
C GLU A 438 26.20 2.28 -12.75
N LYS A 439 27.09 1.55 -13.43
CA LYS A 439 27.20 0.09 -13.28
C LYS A 439 27.65 -0.31 -11.87
N LYS A 440 28.56 0.44 -11.23
CA LYS A 440 28.94 0.25 -9.81
C LYS A 440 27.74 0.45 -8.88
N ARG A 441 26.87 1.43 -9.17
CA ARG A 441 25.65 1.70 -8.39
C ARG A 441 24.65 0.55 -8.52
N GLU A 442 24.43 0.06 -9.73
CA GLU A 442 23.60 -1.12 -9.99
C GLU A 442 24.16 -2.37 -9.29
N LEU A 443 25.48 -2.60 -9.35
CA LEU A 443 26.15 -3.70 -8.63
C LEU A 443 25.93 -3.61 -7.12
N LYS A 444 26.10 -2.42 -6.54
CA LYS A 444 25.89 -2.20 -5.11
C LYS A 444 24.44 -2.46 -4.71
N GLY A 445 23.48 -2.02 -5.52
CA GLY A 445 22.05 -2.32 -5.34
C GLY A 445 21.78 -3.83 -5.34
N LEU A 446 22.28 -4.55 -6.35
CA LEU A 446 22.16 -6.01 -6.44
C LEU A 446 22.82 -6.74 -5.27
N GLN A 447 23.97 -6.26 -4.78
CA GLN A 447 24.65 -6.83 -3.60
C GLN A 447 23.87 -6.59 -2.31
N GLU A 448 23.25 -5.41 -2.14
CA GLU A 448 22.38 -5.12 -1.01
C GLU A 448 21.10 -5.97 -1.05
N GLU A 449 20.49 -6.15 -2.22
CA GLU A 449 19.35 -7.05 -2.42
C GLU A 449 19.72 -8.51 -2.11
N LEU A 450 20.85 -8.98 -2.62
CA LEU A 450 21.36 -10.33 -2.34
C LEU A 450 21.59 -10.54 -0.84
N ARG A 451 22.19 -9.55 -0.15
CA ARG A 451 22.41 -9.62 1.30
C ARG A 451 21.10 -9.66 2.08
N LYS A 452 20.08 -8.89 1.65
CA LYS A 452 18.74 -8.93 2.25
C LYS A 452 18.07 -10.28 2.04
N ALA A 453 18.16 -10.84 0.84
CA ALA A 453 17.60 -12.16 0.52
C ALA A 453 18.30 -13.31 1.26
N GLN A 454 19.61 -13.18 1.51
CA GLN A 454 20.42 -14.14 2.28
C GLN A 454 20.22 -14.05 3.79
N SER A 455 19.74 -12.92 4.30
CA SER A 455 19.40 -12.79 5.71
C SER A 455 18.20 -13.68 6.01
N VAL A 456 18.27 -14.48 7.07
CA VAL A 456 17.09 -15.18 7.57
C VAL A 456 16.17 -14.12 8.18
N LEU A 457 15.16 -13.71 7.41
CA LEU A 457 14.32 -12.54 7.65
C LEU A 457 13.61 -12.53 9.02
N GLN A 458 13.58 -13.67 9.72
CA GLN A 458 12.84 -13.85 10.97
C GLN A 458 13.74 -14.14 12.20
N LEU A 459 15.06 -14.21 12.06
CA LEU A 459 15.95 -14.45 13.23
C LEU A 459 15.95 -13.27 14.21
N ASP A 460 15.95 -12.03 13.69
CA ASP A 460 15.87 -10.84 14.54
C ASP A 460 14.56 -10.80 15.32
N GLU A 461 13.44 -11.13 14.65
CA GLU A 461 12.13 -11.23 15.29
C GLU A 461 12.10 -12.33 16.35
N LEU A 462 12.66 -13.51 16.06
CA LEU A 462 12.79 -14.60 17.03
C LEU A 462 13.59 -14.16 18.26
N SER A 463 14.71 -13.45 18.07
CA SER A 463 15.54 -12.94 19.16
C SER A 463 14.78 -11.94 20.04
N HIS A 464 14.01 -11.03 19.43
CA HIS A 464 13.14 -10.11 20.16
C HIS A 464 12.04 -10.84 20.94
N ARG A 465 11.40 -11.84 20.35
CA ARG A 465 10.36 -12.64 21.01
C ARG A 465 10.94 -13.45 22.18
N LYS A 466 12.06 -14.16 22.00
CA LYS A 466 12.80 -14.85 23.07
C LYS A 466 13.18 -13.90 24.20
N ARG A 467 13.58 -12.65 23.89
CA ARG A 467 13.88 -11.64 24.92
C ARG A 467 12.64 -11.30 25.77
N LEU A 468 11.48 -11.15 25.14
CA LEU A 468 10.23 -10.89 25.87
C LEU A 468 9.84 -12.08 26.74
N LEU A 469 9.88 -13.30 26.19
CA LEU A 469 9.55 -14.52 26.92
C LEU A 469 10.43 -14.71 28.16
N ARG A 470 11.72 -14.38 28.06
CA ARG A 470 12.65 -14.37 29.20
C ARG A 470 12.34 -13.29 30.22
N ARG A 471 11.99 -12.09 29.76
CA ARG A 471 11.62 -10.97 30.64
C ARG A 471 10.35 -11.26 31.44
N LEU A 472 9.38 -11.95 30.84
CA LEU A 472 8.12 -12.32 31.46
C LEU A 472 8.16 -13.72 32.12
N GLU A 473 9.35 -14.33 32.20
CA GLU A 473 9.60 -15.61 32.89
C GLU A 473 8.85 -16.82 32.30
N TYR A 474 8.51 -16.79 31.01
CA TYR A 474 8.02 -17.99 30.29
C TYR A 474 9.16 -18.95 29.92
N SER A 475 10.38 -18.41 29.81
CA SER A 475 11.60 -19.20 29.64
C SER A 475 12.73 -18.59 30.48
N ASP A 476 13.71 -19.41 30.85
CA ASP A 476 14.88 -18.93 31.59
C ASP A 476 15.95 -18.31 30.65
N LYS A 477 17.09 -17.89 31.22
CA LYS A 477 18.19 -17.28 30.44
C LYS A 477 18.81 -18.21 29.40
N SER A 478 18.66 -19.53 29.59
CA SER A 478 19.15 -20.60 28.71
C SER A 478 18.08 -21.06 27.71
N ASP A 479 16.99 -20.30 27.57
CA ASP A 479 15.82 -20.60 26.74
C ASP A 479 15.09 -21.90 27.14
N ILE A 480 15.23 -22.36 28.39
CA ILE A 480 14.49 -23.51 28.95
C ILE A 480 13.11 -23.04 29.41
N ILE A 481 12.07 -23.75 29.00
CA ILE A 481 10.68 -23.39 29.32
C ILE A 481 10.37 -23.53 30.81
N THR A 482 9.67 -22.55 31.39
CA THR A 482 9.19 -22.58 32.79
C THR A 482 7.78 -23.18 32.88
N GLU A 483 7.24 -23.37 34.08
CA GLU A 483 5.84 -23.76 34.28
C GLU A 483 4.85 -22.76 33.66
N LYS A 484 5.16 -21.45 33.76
CA LYS A 484 4.39 -20.39 33.10
C LYS A 484 4.42 -20.53 31.58
N GLY A 485 5.61 -20.84 31.04
CA GLY A 485 5.81 -21.22 29.63
C GLY A 485 4.94 -22.40 29.20
N ARG A 486 4.95 -23.48 29.99
CA ARG A 486 4.14 -24.69 29.73
C ARG A 486 2.65 -24.38 29.72
N CYS A 487 2.18 -23.53 30.64
CA CYS A 487 0.78 -23.09 30.67
C CYS A 487 0.39 -22.36 29.37
N ALA A 488 1.21 -21.42 28.91
CA ALA A 488 0.96 -20.71 27.64
C ALA A 488 0.99 -21.62 26.41
N CYS A 489 1.78 -22.70 26.41
CA CYS A 489 1.77 -23.67 25.30
C CYS A 489 0.40 -24.33 25.08
N GLU A 490 -0.41 -24.47 26.13
CA GLU A 490 -1.73 -25.09 26.09
C GLU A 490 -2.83 -24.12 25.58
N LEU A 491 -2.51 -22.83 25.43
CA LEU A 491 -3.43 -21.81 24.93
C LEU A 491 -3.21 -21.57 23.43
N SER A 492 -4.21 -21.90 22.61
CA SER A 492 -4.15 -21.79 21.14
C SER A 492 -5.26 -20.94 20.50
N ALA A 493 -6.37 -20.75 21.20
CA ALA A 493 -7.57 -20.09 20.65
C ALA A 493 -7.62 -18.56 20.84
N ALA A 494 -6.63 -17.99 21.51
CA ALA A 494 -6.62 -16.61 22.00
C ALA A 494 -5.18 -16.13 22.23
N ASP A 495 -5.01 -14.88 22.66
CA ASP A 495 -3.70 -14.35 23.06
C ASP A 495 -3.15 -15.11 24.27
N GLU A 496 -2.17 -15.97 23.99
CA GLU A 496 -1.57 -16.90 24.94
C GLU A 496 -0.81 -16.20 26.07
N LEU A 497 -0.20 -15.05 25.80
CA LEU A 497 0.58 -14.32 26.81
C LEU A 497 -0.37 -13.60 27.76
N MET A 498 -1.34 -12.87 27.20
CA MET A 498 -2.25 -12.07 28.00
C MET A 498 -3.10 -12.95 28.93
N LEU A 499 -3.65 -14.05 28.41
CA LEU A 499 -4.41 -14.99 29.24
C LEU A 499 -3.56 -15.64 30.33
N THR A 500 -2.30 -15.96 30.04
CA THR A 500 -1.39 -16.54 31.03
C THR A 500 -1.01 -15.52 32.11
N GLU A 501 -0.74 -14.26 31.75
CA GLU A 501 -0.53 -13.20 32.74
C GLU A 501 -1.77 -12.98 33.63
N MET A 502 -2.98 -12.99 33.04
CA MET A 502 -4.21 -12.84 33.82
C MET A 502 -4.44 -14.01 34.77
N LEU A 503 -4.08 -15.23 34.35
CA LEU A 503 -4.18 -16.43 35.19
C LEU A 503 -3.21 -16.36 36.37
N TYR A 504 -1.93 -16.08 36.11
CA TYR A 504 -0.90 -15.98 37.16
C TYR A 504 -1.07 -14.73 38.03
N GLY A 505 -1.66 -13.66 37.49
CA GLY A 505 -2.04 -12.45 38.21
C GLY A 505 -3.30 -12.59 39.07
N GLY A 506 -3.94 -13.77 39.08
CA GLY A 506 -5.12 -14.04 39.90
C GLY A 506 -6.38 -13.29 39.47
N VAL A 507 -6.45 -12.78 38.24
CA VAL A 507 -7.58 -11.98 37.75
C VAL A 507 -8.89 -12.78 37.75
N PHE A 508 -8.80 -14.09 37.51
CA PHE A 508 -9.94 -14.97 37.40
C PHE A 508 -10.47 -15.49 38.75
N THR A 509 -9.70 -15.35 39.84
CA THR A 509 -10.01 -15.98 41.14
C THR A 509 -11.31 -15.47 41.75
N ASP A 510 -11.59 -14.17 41.62
CA ASP A 510 -12.75 -13.51 42.23
C ASP A 510 -13.96 -13.40 41.27
N LEU A 511 -13.88 -14.03 40.08
CA LEU A 511 -14.95 -13.94 39.08
C LEU A 511 -15.92 -15.12 39.22
N SER A 512 -17.21 -14.82 39.16
CA SER A 512 -18.22 -15.85 38.99
C SER A 512 -18.10 -16.53 37.62
N PRO A 513 -18.56 -17.79 37.45
CA PRO A 513 -18.52 -18.46 36.15
C PRO A 513 -19.14 -17.67 34.98
N PRO A 514 -20.28 -16.95 35.14
CA PRO A 514 -20.81 -16.09 34.08
C PRO A 514 -19.92 -14.88 33.74
N GLN A 515 -19.30 -14.26 34.75
CA GLN A 515 -18.38 -13.13 34.55
C GLN A 515 -17.08 -13.59 33.85
N LEU A 516 -16.58 -14.77 34.21
CA LEU A 516 -15.44 -15.38 33.55
C LEU A 516 -15.73 -15.64 32.08
N ALA A 517 -16.88 -16.24 31.76
CA ALA A 517 -17.30 -16.47 30.38
C ALA A 517 -17.43 -15.16 29.59
N ALA A 518 -18.02 -14.12 30.19
CA ALA A 518 -18.12 -12.80 29.58
C ALA A 518 -16.73 -12.18 29.31
N LEU A 519 -15.79 -12.29 30.23
CA LEU A 519 -14.42 -11.78 30.06
C LEU A 519 -13.65 -12.54 28.98
N LEU A 520 -13.76 -13.87 28.95
CA LEU A 520 -13.10 -14.72 27.94
C LEU A 520 -13.69 -14.50 26.54
N SER A 521 -14.95 -14.08 26.42
CA SER A 521 -15.57 -13.76 25.12
C SER A 521 -14.82 -12.67 24.35
N CYS A 522 -14.12 -11.77 25.05
CA CYS A 522 -13.28 -10.71 24.45
C CYS A 522 -12.07 -11.26 23.67
N PHE A 523 -11.65 -12.49 23.93
CA PHE A 523 -10.50 -13.10 23.27
C PHE A 523 -10.88 -14.02 22.10
N VAL A 524 -12.14 -14.46 22.03
CA VAL A 524 -12.62 -15.43 21.04
C VAL A 524 -13.26 -14.74 19.83
N PHE A 525 -14.06 -13.70 20.07
CA PHE A 525 -14.79 -13.02 19.00
C PHE A 525 -13.98 -11.87 18.39
N GLN A 526 -13.63 -11.98 17.11
CA GLN A 526 -12.80 -10.99 16.39
C GLN A 526 -13.58 -10.14 15.37
N GLU A 527 -14.86 -10.42 15.12
CA GLU A 527 -15.65 -9.61 14.19
C GLU A 527 -16.11 -8.29 14.83
N ASN A 528 -16.36 -7.27 14.01
CA ASN A 528 -16.94 -6.02 14.49
C ASN A 528 -18.43 -6.19 14.81
N ALA A 529 -18.82 -5.89 16.05
CA ALA A 529 -20.22 -5.90 16.49
C ALA A 529 -20.63 -4.58 17.12
N LYS A 530 -21.92 -4.23 16.97
CA LYS A 530 -22.51 -3.11 17.72
C LYS A 530 -22.72 -3.55 19.15
N THR A 531 -22.02 -2.92 20.09
CA THR A 531 -22.11 -3.26 21.51
C THR A 531 -23.16 -2.40 22.23
N PRO A 532 -24.07 -3.01 22.99
CA PRO A 532 -24.92 -2.26 23.91
C PRO A 532 -24.10 -1.71 25.08
N LYS A 533 -24.66 -0.79 25.88
CA LYS A 533 -24.02 -0.34 27.11
C LYS A 533 -23.81 -1.53 28.05
N LEU A 534 -22.56 -1.74 28.45
CA LEU A 534 -22.19 -2.77 29.43
C LEU A 534 -22.80 -2.45 30.80
N ALA A 535 -23.30 -3.49 31.47
CA ALA A 535 -23.68 -3.39 32.88
C ALA A 535 -22.44 -3.07 33.74
N ASP A 536 -22.64 -2.35 34.85
CA ASP A 536 -21.54 -1.89 35.71
C ASP A 536 -20.68 -3.06 36.24
N GLU A 537 -21.31 -4.20 36.54
CA GLU A 537 -20.64 -5.43 36.99
C GLU A 537 -19.64 -5.98 35.96
N LEU A 538 -19.97 -5.92 34.66
CA LEU A 538 -19.10 -6.36 33.57
C LEU A 538 -18.09 -5.29 33.18
N SER A 539 -18.45 -4.01 33.33
CA SER A 539 -17.52 -2.89 33.13
C SER A 539 -16.33 -2.94 34.10
N GLY A 540 -16.56 -3.36 35.35
CA GLY A 540 -15.49 -3.62 36.32
C GLY A 540 -14.53 -4.73 35.87
N CYS A 541 -15.07 -5.83 35.35
CA CYS A 541 -14.29 -6.96 34.84
C CYS A 541 -13.44 -6.57 33.62
N LEU A 542 -14.02 -5.84 32.67
CA LEU A 542 -13.31 -5.34 31.49
C LEU A 542 -12.23 -4.32 31.84
N ARG A 543 -12.43 -3.50 32.89
CA ARG A 543 -11.38 -2.59 33.38
C ARG A 543 -10.17 -3.34 33.92
N LYS A 544 -10.35 -4.48 34.60
CA LYS A 544 -9.24 -5.32 35.06
C LYS A 544 -8.38 -5.80 33.88
N LEU A 545 -9.02 -6.16 32.76
CA LEU A 545 -8.32 -6.55 31.53
C LEU A 545 -7.40 -5.46 31.00
N HIS A 546 -7.84 -4.19 31.01
CA HIS A 546 -7.01 -3.08 30.52
C HIS A 546 -5.90 -2.64 31.49
N VAL A 547 -6.09 -2.84 32.80
CA VAL A 547 -5.13 -2.39 33.84
C VAL A 547 -4.01 -3.42 34.05
N SER A 548 -4.26 -4.71 33.85
CA SER A 548 -3.26 -5.78 33.99
C SER A 548 -2.17 -5.79 32.91
N VAL A 549 -2.16 -4.83 31.97
CA VAL A 549 -1.28 -4.78 30.78
C VAL A 549 -0.23 -3.65 30.86
N LEU A 550 -0.18 -2.89 31.97
CA LEU A 550 0.88 -1.92 32.28
C LEU A 550 1.65 -2.37 33.52
#